data_AF-W4PGB6-F1
#
_entry.id   AF-W4PGB6-F1
#
_cell.length_a   1.000
_cell.length_b   1.000
_cell.length_c   1.000
_cell.angle_alpha   90.00
_cell.angle_beta   90.00
_cell.angle_gamma   90.00
#
_symmetry.space_group_name_H-M   'P 1'
#
loop_
_entity.id
_entity.type
_entity.pdbx_description
1 polymer ?
#
loop_
_entity_poly.entity_id
_entity_poly.type
_entity_poly.pdbx_seq_one_letter_code
_entity_poly.pdbx_strand_id
1 'polypeptide(L)' 'MLYEWLLMNYAKPGQRIIDTHLGSGSICLAAHEMNFEMLGIELDPGYYNAAKQRLLYKQAQLKLF' A
#
# COMPACT_ATOMS: atom_id res chain seq x y z
N MET A 1 1.81 1.09 11.89
CA MET A 1 1.86 2.31 11.04
C MET A 1 0.45 2.92 10.96
N LEU A 2 0.29 4.22 10.70
CA LEU A 2 -1.04 4.89 10.69
C LEU A 2 -2.02 4.22 9.70
N TYR A 3 -1.58 3.87 8.49
CA TYR A 3 -2.44 3.26 7.48
C TYR A 3 -2.94 1.87 7.86
N GLU A 4 -2.12 1.06 8.53
CA GLU A 4 -2.57 -0.25 9.05
C GLU A 4 -3.70 -0.06 10.07
N TRP A 5 -3.54 0.92 10.99
CA TRP A 5 -4.60 1.24 11.95
C TRP A 5 -5.89 1.69 11.24
N LEU A 6 -5.80 2.54 10.22
CA LEU A 6 -6.99 2.95 9.45
C LEU A 6 -7.65 1.76 8.76
N LEU A 7 -6.89 0.90 8.10
CA LEU A 7 -7.43 -0.26 7.40
C LEU A 7 -8.05 -1.28 8.38
N MET A 8 -7.44 -1.51 9.55
CA MET A 8 -7.98 -2.39 10.58
C MET A 8 -9.33 -1.93 11.13
N ASN A 9 -9.53 -0.60 11.23
CA ASN A 9 -10.72 -0.04 11.85
C ASN A 9 -11.84 0.29 10.86
N TYR A 10 -11.52 0.56 9.60
CA TYR A 10 -12.47 1.11 8.63
C TYR A 10 -12.63 0.30 7.34
N ALA A 11 -11.70 -0.60 7.01
CA ALA A 11 -11.83 -1.48 5.85
C ALA A 11 -12.34 -2.86 6.26
N LYS A 12 -13.17 -3.47 5.40
CA LYS A 12 -13.73 -4.82 5.58
C LYS A 12 -13.18 -5.77 4.51
N PRO A 13 -12.97 -7.06 4.83
CA PRO A 13 -12.53 -8.05 3.84
C PRO A 13 -13.36 -8.00 2.55
N GLY A 14 -12.69 -8.01 1.40
CA GLY A 14 -13.32 -7.91 0.07
C GLY A 14 -13.55 -6.48 -0.43
N GLN A 15 -13.36 -5.44 0.40
CA GLN A 15 -13.33 -4.06 -0.08
C GLN A 15 -12.03 -3.74 -0.82
N ARG A 16 -12.11 -2.79 -1.74
CA ARG A 16 -10.96 -2.25 -2.47
C ARG A 16 -10.58 -0.89 -1.93
N ILE A 17 -9.27 -0.64 -1.86
CA ILE A 17 -8.70 0.63 -1.40
C ILE A 17 -8.34 1.48 -2.62
N ILE A 18 -8.58 2.79 -2.54
CA ILE A 18 -8.15 3.75 -3.54
C ILE A 18 -7.38 4.89 -2.88
N ASP A 19 -6.22 5.22 -3.43
CA ASP A 19 -5.49 6.44 -3.11
C ASP A 19 -5.16 7.17 -4.41
N THR A 20 -5.66 8.40 -4.53
CA THR A 20 -5.49 9.22 -5.73
C THR A 20 -4.23 10.09 -5.69
N HIS A 21 -3.56 10.15 -4.53
CA HIS A 21 -2.38 10.98 -4.26
C HIS A 21 -1.35 10.13 -3.49
N LEU A 22 -0.93 9.02 -4.11
CA LEU A 22 -0.23 7.93 -3.46
C LEU A 22 1.07 8.35 -2.73
N GLY A 23 1.78 9.33 -3.27
CA GLY A 23 3.02 9.87 -2.73
C GLY A 23 4.04 8.77 -2.41
N SER A 24 4.37 8.62 -1.12
CA SER A 24 5.40 7.68 -0.63
C SER A 24 5.03 6.19 -0.72
N GLY A 25 3.80 5.84 -1.12
CA GLY A 25 3.33 4.44 -1.20
C GLY A 25 3.10 3.77 0.15
N SER A 26 3.00 4.53 1.23
CA SER A 26 2.87 4.01 2.60
C SER A 26 1.59 3.20 2.81
N ILE A 27 0.47 3.62 2.21
CA ILE A 27 -0.79 2.88 2.23
C ILE A 27 -0.74 1.59 1.40
N CYS A 28 0.05 1.54 0.31
CA CYS A 28 0.23 0.32 -0.48
C CYS A 28 0.87 -0.80 0.34
N LEU A 29 1.84 -0.45 1.21
CA LEU A 29 2.46 -1.42 2.10
C LEU A 29 1.44 -1.99 3.09
N ALA A 30 0.63 -1.12 3.71
CA ALA A 30 -0.41 -1.54 4.64
C ALA A 30 -1.48 -2.40 3.96
N ALA A 31 -1.95 -2.00 2.77
CA ALA A 31 -2.89 -2.78 1.98
C ALA A 31 -2.32 -4.14 1.60
N HIS A 32 -1.05 -4.22 1.20
CA HIS A 32 -0.37 -5.48 0.90
C HIS A 32 -0.27 -6.38 2.13
N GLU A 33 0.15 -5.85 3.29
CA GLU A 33 0.26 -6.63 4.53
C GLU A 33 -1.08 -7.22 4.99
N MET A 34 -2.16 -6.47 4.77
CA MET A 34 -3.52 -6.83 5.18
C MET A 34 -4.35 -7.51 4.08
N ASN A 35 -3.74 -7.87 2.94
CA ASN A 35 -4.40 -8.53 1.81
C ASN A 35 -5.60 -7.76 1.22
N PHE A 36 -5.51 -6.43 1.17
CA PHE A 36 -6.47 -5.61 0.44
C PHE A 36 -6.02 -5.40 -1.01
N GLU A 37 -6.97 -5.51 -1.95
CA GLU A 37 -6.79 -5.03 -3.31
C GLU A 37 -6.78 -3.50 -3.30
N MET A 38 -5.83 -2.88 -3.99
CA MET A 38 -5.65 -1.43 -3.98
C MET A 38 -5.34 -0.86 -5.36
N LEU A 39 -5.91 0.30 -5.66
CA LEU A 39 -5.53 1.18 -6.76
C LEU A 39 -4.83 2.43 -6.21
N GLY A 40 -3.56 2.63 -6.57
CA GLY A 40 -2.80 3.84 -6.25
C GLY A 40 -2.52 4.65 -7.50
N ILE A 41 -2.74 5.96 -7.45
CA ILE A 41 -2.43 6.90 -8.53
C ILE A 41 -1.39 7.90 -8.00
N GLU A 42 -0.33 8.10 -8.78
CA GLU A 42 0.67 9.13 -8.53
C GLU A 42 0.99 9.81 -9.87
N LEU A 43 0.99 11.15 -9.87
CA LEU A 43 1.25 11.94 -11.06
C LEU A 43 2.74 12.07 -11.32
N ASP A 44 3.53 12.25 -10.26
CA ASP A 44 4.97 12.44 -10.39
C ASP A 44 5.68 11.10 -10.66
N PRO A 45 6.39 10.95 -11.80
CA PRO A 45 7.04 9.70 -12.14
C PRO A 45 8.13 9.28 -11.14
N GLY A 46 8.78 10.23 -10.47
CA GLY A 46 9.79 9.98 -9.46
C GLY A 46 9.17 9.34 -8.21
N TYR A 47 8.12 9.96 -7.68
CA TYR A 47 7.36 9.41 -6.55
C TYR A 47 6.70 8.07 -6.91
N TYR A 48 6.12 7.94 -8.10
CA TYR A 48 5.55 6.68 -8.57
C TYR A 48 6.59 5.55 -8.54
N ASN A 49 7.76 5.79 -9.15
CA ASN A 49 8.82 4.79 -9.20
C ASN A 49 9.38 4.47 -7.80
N ALA A 50 9.56 5.48 -6.95
CA ALA A 50 10.00 5.27 -5.58
C ALA A 50 9.01 4.42 -4.77
N ALA A 51 7.71 4.73 -4.83
CA ALA A 51 6.66 3.95 -4.19
C ALA A 51 6.59 2.51 -4.72
N LYS A 52 6.70 2.33 -6.04
CA LYS A 52 6.73 1.00 -6.68
C LYS A 52 7.92 0.17 -6.21
N GLN A 53 9.13 0.73 -6.19
CA GLN A 53 10.33 0.02 -5.72
C GLN A 53 10.21 -0.36 -4.24
N ARG A 54 9.67 0.55 -3.42
CA ARG A 54 9.41 0.29 -2.01
C ARG A 54 8.44 -0.88 -1.80
N LEU A 55 7.36 -0.96 -2.60
CA LEU A 55 6.42 -2.07 -2.57
C LEU A 55 7.08 -3.39 -3.01
N LEU A 56 7.81 -3.39 -4.13
CA LEU A 56 8.50 -4.58 -4.64
C LEU A 56 9.52 -5.11 -3.62
N TYR A 57 10.30 -4.23 -3.01
CA TYR A 57 11.24 -4.60 -1.94
C TYR A 57 10.52 -5.26 -0.76
N LYS A 58 9.37 -4.71 -0.34
CA LYS A 58 8.57 -5.29 0.74
C LYS A 58 7.99 -6.66 0.37
N GLN A 59 7.49 -6.82 -0.85
CA GLN A 59 6.94 -8.08 -1.37
C GLN A 59 8.01 -9.17 -1.52
N ALA A 60 9.24 -8.79 -1.83
CA ALA A 60 10.37 -9.70 -1.95
C ALA A 60 10.89 -10.21 -0.58
N GLN A 61 10.54 -9.54 0.52
CA GLN A 61 10.89 -10.01 1.86
C GLN A 61 10.07 -11.26 2.19
N LEU A 62 10.77 -12.35 2.51
CA LEU A 62 10.14 -13.53 3.09
C LEU A 62 9.52 -13.14 4.43
N LYS A 63 8.22 -13.43 4.60
CA LYS A 63 7.61 -13.41 5.94
C LYS A 63 8.14 -14.62 6.70
N LEU A 64 9.08 -14.40 7.61
CA LEU A 64 9.39 -15.41 8.63
C LEU A 64 8.24 -15.42 9.63
N PHE A 65 7.38 -16.44 9.47
CA PHE A 65 6.32 -16.95 10.36
C PHE A 65 5.51 -15.90 11.15
#